data_AF-A0A6N2M0W4-F1
#
_entry.id   AF-A0A6N2M0W4-F1
#
_cell.length_a   1.000
_cell.length_b   1.000
_cell.length_c   1.000
_cell.angle_alpha   90.00
_cell.angle_beta   90.00
_cell.angle_gamma   90.00
#
_symmetry.space_group_name_H-M   'P 1'
#
loop_
_entity.id
_entity.type
_entity.pdbx_description
1 polymer ?
#
loop_
_entity_poly.entity_id
_entity_poly.type
_entity_poly.pdbx_seq_one_letter_code
_entity_poly.pdbx_strand_id
1 'polypeptide(L)'
;MANKVEGFNFEQRHGKARVRVARVWRNKSDNIHSMVEWNVSISLLSDCVNSYIRDDNSDIVATDTMKNTVYVKAKECSEQLSAENFAILLARHFTSFYKQVTTAIVKIVEKPWERVLVNGQPHDHGFKLGSEKHTAEVTVQKSGVLKLTSGIEGLSVLKTTKSGFEGFIRDQYTALPETRERMLATEVTALWRQVFSKFFNNLI
;
A
#
# COMPACT_ATOMS: atom_id res chain seq x y z
N MET A 1 -6.76 -22.40 2.94
CA MET A 1 -5.79 -23.43 2.49
C MET A 1 -6.19 -23.76 1.06
N ALA A 2 -5.24 -23.85 0.13
CA ALA A 2 -5.55 -24.19 -1.26
C ALA A 2 -6.25 -25.55 -1.31
N ASN A 3 -7.42 -25.62 -1.95
CA ASN A 3 -8.04 -26.89 -2.28
C ASN A 3 -7.18 -27.54 -3.36
N LYS A 4 -6.72 -28.78 -3.12
CA LYS A 4 -6.08 -29.58 -4.16
C LYS A 4 -7.16 -29.98 -5.16
N VAL A 5 -7.15 -29.33 -6.32
CA VAL A 5 -8.00 -29.73 -7.45
C VAL A 5 -7.12 -30.55 -8.36
N GLU A 6 -7.43 -31.84 -8.50
CA GLU A 6 -6.73 -32.76 -9.43
C GLU A 6 -5.19 -32.80 -9.25
N GLY A 7 -4.71 -32.64 -8.01
CA GLY A 7 -3.28 -32.65 -7.69
C GLY A 7 -2.56 -31.30 -7.85
N PHE A 8 -3.25 -30.26 -8.32
CA PHE A 8 -2.72 -28.89 -8.41
C PHE A 8 -3.11 -28.06 -7.19
N ASN A 9 -2.18 -27.21 -6.74
CA ASN A 9 -2.47 -26.20 -5.72
C ASN A 9 -3.21 -25.04 -6.40
N PHE A 10 -4.52 -24.96 -6.20
CA PHE A 10 -5.34 -23.88 -6.75
C PHE A 10 -5.59 -22.80 -5.68
N GLU A 11 -5.08 -21.59 -5.91
CA GLU A 11 -5.26 -20.42 -5.05
C GLU A 11 -6.17 -19.39 -5.74
N GLN A 12 -7.32 -19.08 -5.15
CA GLN A 12 -8.29 -18.16 -5.74
C GLN A 12 -8.04 -16.76 -5.20
N ARG A 13 -7.72 -15.83 -6.10
CA ARG A 13 -7.42 -14.44 -5.78
C ARG A 13 -8.26 -13.49 -6.63
N HIS A 14 -9.04 -12.63 -5.98
CA HIS A 14 -9.82 -11.58 -6.65
C HIS A 14 -9.70 -10.26 -5.88
N GLY A 15 -10.13 -9.14 -6.48
CA GLY A 15 -9.96 -7.86 -5.82
C GLY A 15 -10.43 -6.63 -6.57
N LYS A 16 -10.20 -5.47 -5.95
CA LYS A 16 -10.48 -4.14 -6.52
C LYS A 16 -9.21 -3.30 -6.43
N ALA A 17 -8.83 -2.67 -7.53
CA ALA A 17 -7.68 -1.77 -7.60
C ALA A 17 -8.11 -0.35 -7.94
N ARG A 18 -7.21 0.61 -7.72
CA ARG A 18 -7.37 2.03 -8.09
C ARG A 18 -8.56 2.71 -7.39
N VAL A 19 -8.89 2.29 -6.17
CA VAL A 19 -9.92 2.96 -5.35
C VAL A 19 -9.31 4.23 -4.76
N ARG A 20 -9.69 5.39 -5.32
CA ARG A 20 -9.25 6.69 -4.81
C ARG A 20 -10.18 7.14 -3.69
N VAL A 21 -9.63 7.48 -2.54
CA VAL A 21 -10.36 8.04 -1.40
C VAL A 21 -9.58 9.20 -0.80
N ALA A 22 -10.27 10.32 -0.56
CA ALA A 22 -9.72 11.45 0.18
C ALA A 22 -10.52 11.62 1.47
N ARG A 23 -9.82 11.84 2.59
CA ARG A 23 -10.43 12.09 3.89
C ARG A 23 -9.87 13.38 4.46
N VAL A 24 -10.77 14.25 4.88
CA VAL A 24 -10.45 15.50 5.57
C VAL A 24 -11.00 15.43 6.99
N TRP A 25 -10.15 15.74 7.96
CA TRP A 25 -10.51 15.98 9.34
C TRP A 25 -10.42 17.47 9.62
N ARG A 26 -11.41 18.01 10.32
CA ARG A 26 -11.49 19.44 10.66
C ARG A 26 -11.53 19.55 12.17
N ASN A 27 -10.46 20.06 12.76
CA ASN A 27 -10.41 20.29 14.20
C ASN A 27 -11.23 21.54 14.52
N LYS A 28 -12.20 21.42 15.44
CA LYS A 28 -13.08 22.52 15.82
C LYS A 28 -12.43 23.51 16.78
N SER A 29 -11.40 23.09 17.53
CA SER A 29 -10.78 23.95 18.55
C SER A 29 -9.90 25.04 17.95
N ASP A 30 -9.20 24.73 16.85
CA ASP A 30 -8.20 25.60 16.23
C ASP A 30 -8.49 25.86 14.74
N ASN A 31 -9.56 25.30 14.19
CA ASN A 31 -9.93 25.38 12.77
C ASN A 31 -8.87 24.81 11.81
N ILE A 32 -7.91 24.02 12.32
CA ILE A 32 -6.88 23.38 11.52
C ILE A 32 -7.48 22.14 10.84
N HIS A 33 -7.29 22.03 9.53
CA HIS A 33 -7.70 20.86 8.75
C HIS A 33 -6.51 19.95 8.52
N SER A 34 -6.69 18.64 8.60
CA SER A 34 -5.75 17.65 8.11
C SER A 34 -6.38 16.79 7.05
N MET A 35 -5.57 16.24 6.13
CA MET A 35 -6.11 15.42 5.06
C MET A 35 -5.14 14.33 4.60
N VAL A 36 -5.72 13.30 4.00
CA VAL A 36 -5.01 12.26 3.24
C VAL A 36 -5.75 11.99 1.94
N GLU A 37 -5.03 11.58 0.91
CA GLU A 37 -5.59 11.02 -0.32
C GLU A 37 -4.87 9.71 -0.64
N TRP A 38 -5.61 8.62 -0.70
CA TRP A 38 -5.09 7.27 -0.89
C TRP A 38 -5.59 6.66 -2.19
N ASN A 39 -4.69 5.95 -2.87
CA ASN A 39 -5.04 4.96 -3.88
C ASN A 39 -4.93 3.57 -3.26
N VAL A 40 -6.07 2.92 -3.08
CA VAL A 40 -6.19 1.64 -2.38
C VAL A 40 -6.40 0.52 -3.39
N SER A 41 -5.63 -0.56 -3.22
CA SER A 41 -5.82 -1.83 -3.91
C SER A 41 -6.00 -2.94 -2.89
N ILE A 42 -7.06 -3.73 -3.05
CA ILE A 42 -7.42 -4.83 -2.18
C ILE A 42 -7.41 -6.11 -2.99
N SER A 43 -6.81 -7.16 -2.44
CA SER A 43 -6.90 -8.50 -3.00
C SER A 43 -7.15 -9.51 -1.91
N LEU A 44 -8.14 -10.38 -2.14
CA LEU A 44 -8.59 -11.39 -1.21
C LEU A 44 -8.25 -12.76 -1.75
N LEU A 45 -7.67 -13.59 -0.90
CA LEU A 45 -7.56 -15.02 -1.12
C LEU A 45 -8.72 -15.68 -0.37
N SER A 46 -9.60 -16.36 -1.10
CA SER A 46 -10.84 -16.92 -0.56
C SER A 46 -11.03 -18.37 -0.96
N ASP A 47 -11.76 -19.14 -0.15
CA ASP A 47 -12.32 -20.42 -0.58
C ASP A 47 -13.57 -20.15 -1.43
N CYS A 48 -13.38 -20.00 -2.74
CA CYS A 48 -14.45 -19.69 -3.68
C CYS A 48 -14.31 -20.46 -4.99
N VAL A 49 -13.77 -21.69 -4.94
CA VAL A 49 -13.49 -22.51 -6.13
C VAL A 49 -14.72 -22.67 -7.04
N ASN A 50 -15.92 -22.78 -6.46
CA ASN A 50 -17.16 -22.96 -7.22
C ASN A 50 -17.47 -21.80 -8.18
N SER A 51 -16.97 -20.60 -7.91
CA SER A 51 -17.11 -19.45 -8.82
C SER A 51 -16.32 -19.61 -10.13
N TYR A 52 -15.29 -20.47 -10.13
CA TYR A 52 -14.44 -20.73 -11.29
C TYR A 52 -14.89 -21.96 -12.09
N ILE A 53 -15.52 -22.93 -11.43
CA ILE A 53 -15.79 -24.25 -12.03
C ILE A 53 -17.27 -24.63 -12.11
N ARG A 54 -18.16 -23.88 -11.45
CA ARG A 54 -19.59 -24.24 -11.31
C ARG A 54 -20.53 -23.03 -11.45
N ASP A 55 -20.03 -21.89 -11.93
CA ASP A 55 -20.81 -20.65 -12.07
C ASP A 55 -21.53 -20.18 -10.78
N ASP A 56 -21.01 -20.57 -9.61
CA ASP A 56 -21.60 -20.25 -8.30
C ASP A 56 -20.79 -19.17 -7.59
N ASN A 57 -21.37 -17.97 -7.52
CA ASN A 57 -20.74 -16.79 -6.93
C ASN A 57 -21.07 -16.58 -5.44
N SER A 58 -21.71 -17.54 -4.77
CA SER A 58 -22.17 -17.40 -3.37
C SER A 58 -21.06 -17.03 -2.38
N ASP A 59 -19.82 -17.46 -2.63
CA ASP A 59 -18.65 -17.15 -1.80
C ASP A 59 -17.87 -15.90 -2.25
N ILE A 60 -18.24 -15.26 -3.36
CA ILE A 60 -17.51 -14.09 -3.88
C ILE A 60 -17.91 -12.82 -3.14
N VAL A 61 -16.91 -12.11 -2.61
CA VAL A 61 -17.10 -10.73 -2.17
C VAL A 61 -17.08 -9.85 -3.41
N ALA A 62 -18.23 -9.29 -3.78
CA ALA A 62 -18.31 -8.44 -4.97
C ALA A 62 -17.29 -7.30 -4.90
N THR A 63 -16.57 -7.06 -5.99
CA THR A 63 -15.49 -6.05 -6.00
C THR A 63 -16.02 -4.62 -5.80
N ASP A 64 -17.31 -4.38 -6.09
CA ASP A 64 -17.98 -3.12 -5.76
C ASP A 64 -18.19 -2.96 -4.24
N THR A 65 -18.58 -4.03 -3.54
CA THR A 65 -18.65 -4.06 -2.07
C THR A 65 -17.28 -3.73 -1.48
N MET A 66 -16.20 -4.29 -2.02
CA MET A 66 -14.83 -3.98 -1.55
C MET A 66 -14.49 -2.49 -1.69
N LYS A 67 -14.86 -1.86 -2.82
CA LYS A 67 -14.73 -0.41 -3.02
C LYS A 67 -15.55 0.38 -1.99
N ASN A 68 -16.81 -0.01 -1.77
CA ASN A 68 -17.69 0.65 -0.81
C ASN A 68 -17.15 0.53 0.63
N THR A 69 -16.60 -0.62 1.00
CA THR A 69 -15.92 -0.83 2.28
C THR A 69 -14.77 0.16 2.49
N VAL A 70 -13.96 0.47 1.47
CA VAL A 70 -12.91 1.50 1.58
C VAL A 70 -13.50 2.85 1.99
N TYR A 71 -14.58 3.27 1.33
CA TYR A 71 -15.23 4.55 1.63
C TYR A 71 -15.85 4.59 3.03
N VAL A 72 -16.56 3.52 3.41
CA VAL A 72 -17.17 3.41 4.75
C VAL A 72 -16.10 3.41 5.83
N LYS A 73 -15.05 2.58 5.70
CA LYS A 73 -13.96 2.53 6.68
C LYS A 73 -13.21 3.85 6.80
N ALA A 74 -12.94 4.55 5.69
CA ALA A 74 -12.34 5.88 5.75
C ALA A 74 -13.25 6.92 6.44
N LYS A 75 -14.57 6.79 6.29
CA LYS A 75 -15.55 7.66 6.95
C LYS A 75 -15.65 7.40 8.46
N GLU A 76 -15.58 6.13 8.87
CA GLU A 76 -15.59 5.70 10.27
C GLU A 76 -14.35 6.17 11.06
N CYS A 77 -13.23 6.44 10.39
CA CYS A 77 -12.04 6.99 11.04
C CYS A 77 -12.32 8.40 11.59
N SER A 78 -12.39 8.51 12.93
CA SER A 78 -12.55 9.76 13.67
C SER A 78 -11.27 10.60 13.67
N GLU A 79 -10.12 9.93 13.66
CA GLU A 79 -8.79 10.53 13.66
C GLU A 79 -8.05 10.21 12.35
N GLN A 80 -7.03 11.01 12.07
CA GLN A 80 -6.15 10.76 10.92
C GLN A 80 -5.34 9.49 11.16
N LEU A 81 -5.34 8.60 10.17
CA LEU A 81 -4.52 7.39 10.17
C LEU A 81 -3.39 7.51 9.16
N SER A 82 -2.32 6.74 9.38
CA SER A 82 -1.32 6.47 8.34
C SER A 82 -1.85 5.46 7.32
N ALA A 83 -1.20 5.39 6.16
CA ALA A 83 -1.47 4.39 5.14
C ALA A 83 -1.37 2.95 5.70
N GLU A 84 -0.39 2.67 6.57
CA GLU A 84 -0.23 1.36 7.21
C GLU A 84 -1.41 1.00 8.08
N ASN A 85 -1.80 1.90 8.99
CA ASN A 85 -2.88 1.63 9.93
C ASN A 85 -4.22 1.46 9.21
N PHE A 86 -4.47 2.24 8.17
CA PHE A 86 -5.67 2.08 7.35
C PHE A 86 -5.65 0.77 6.54
N ALA A 87 -4.50 0.37 5.99
CA ALA A 87 -4.34 -0.91 5.31
C ALA A 87 -4.56 -2.11 6.27
N ILE A 88 -4.04 -2.05 7.50
CA ILE A 88 -4.29 -3.04 8.56
C ILE A 88 -5.77 -3.12 8.89
N LEU A 89 -6.43 -1.97 9.09
CA LEU A 89 -7.85 -1.89 9.40
C LEU A 89 -8.70 -2.55 8.30
N LEU A 90 -8.44 -2.24 7.03
CA LEU A 90 -9.13 -2.87 5.89
C LEU A 90 -8.86 -4.37 5.82
N ALA A 91 -7.59 -4.79 5.89
CA ALA A 91 -7.22 -6.19 5.78
C ALA A 91 -7.88 -7.03 6.89
N ARG A 92 -7.85 -6.53 8.13
CA ARG A 92 -8.54 -7.16 9.27
C ARG A 92 -10.03 -7.29 9.03
N HIS A 93 -10.70 -6.21 8.60
CA HIS A 93 -12.14 -6.25 8.32
C HIS A 93 -12.50 -7.37 7.35
N PHE A 94 -11.80 -7.51 6.22
CA PHE A 94 -12.10 -8.56 5.25
C PHE A 94 -11.87 -9.96 5.82
N THR A 95 -10.77 -10.18 6.54
CA THR A 95 -10.46 -11.51 7.12
C THR A 95 -11.37 -11.91 8.29
N SER A 96 -11.87 -10.94 9.07
CA SER A 96 -12.72 -11.21 10.23
C SER A 96 -14.20 -11.33 9.85
N PHE A 97 -14.68 -10.51 8.92
CA PHE A 97 -16.10 -10.47 8.56
C PHE A 97 -16.52 -11.61 7.63
N TYR A 98 -15.70 -11.92 6.61
CA TYR A 98 -16.07 -12.93 5.62
C TYR A 98 -15.47 -14.29 5.98
N LYS A 99 -16.33 -15.31 6.10
CA LYS A 99 -15.92 -16.67 6.50
C LYS A 99 -14.93 -17.27 5.50
N GLN A 100 -15.20 -17.11 4.22
CA GLN A 100 -14.45 -17.67 3.10
C GLN A 100 -13.11 -16.96 2.83
N VAL A 101 -12.94 -15.71 3.27
CA VAL A 101 -11.69 -14.96 3.08
C VAL A 101 -10.63 -15.50 4.05
N THR A 102 -9.55 -16.05 3.50
CA THR A 102 -8.44 -16.63 4.26
C THR A 102 -7.27 -15.66 4.41
N THR A 103 -7.05 -14.77 3.44
CA THR A 103 -6.02 -13.74 3.48
C THR A 103 -6.51 -12.48 2.78
N ALA A 104 -6.23 -11.32 3.35
CA ALA A 104 -6.42 -10.03 2.71
C ALA A 104 -5.08 -9.34 2.52
N ILE A 105 -4.83 -8.89 1.29
CA ILE A 105 -3.66 -8.11 0.90
C ILE A 105 -4.16 -6.72 0.50
N VAL A 106 -3.72 -5.68 1.22
CA VAL A 106 -4.09 -4.29 0.98
C VAL A 106 -2.83 -3.48 0.69
N LYS A 107 -2.75 -2.92 -0.52
CA LYS A 107 -1.72 -1.96 -0.91
C LYS A 107 -2.32 -0.55 -0.97
N ILE A 108 -1.65 0.40 -0.34
CA ILE A 108 -2.00 1.82 -0.36
C ILE A 108 -0.82 2.60 -0.90
N VAL A 109 -1.10 3.49 -1.85
CA VAL A 109 -0.19 4.55 -2.29
C VAL A 109 -0.80 5.88 -1.85
N GLU A 110 -0.11 6.59 -0.98
CA GLU A 110 -0.51 7.89 -0.49
C GLU A 110 -0.05 8.99 -1.45
N LYS A 111 -0.97 9.90 -1.76
CA LYS A 111 -0.63 11.10 -2.50
C LYS A 111 0.04 12.10 -1.54
N PRO A 112 1.21 12.65 -1.88
CA PRO A 112 2.01 13.41 -0.93
C PRO A 112 1.49 14.84 -0.79
N TRP A 113 0.38 15.00 -0.08
CA TRP A 113 -0.11 16.34 0.26
C TRP A 113 0.69 16.90 1.44
N GLU A 114 1.44 17.97 1.18
CA GLU A 114 2.23 18.68 2.18
C GLU A 114 1.56 20.01 2.51
N ARG A 115 1.51 20.36 3.80
CA ARG A 115 0.97 21.65 4.23
C ARG A 115 1.85 22.79 3.69
N VAL A 116 1.24 23.78 3.06
CA VAL A 116 1.98 24.95 2.56
C VAL A 116 2.37 25.87 3.70
N LEU A 117 3.52 26.53 3.56
CA LEU A 117 3.96 27.61 4.44
C LEU A 117 3.66 28.95 3.77
N VAL A 118 3.01 29.86 4.48
CA VAL A 118 2.77 31.25 4.07
C VAL A 118 3.48 32.15 5.08
N ASN A 119 4.42 32.98 4.62
CA ASN A 119 5.26 33.81 5.48
C ASN A 119 5.97 33.00 6.60
N GLY A 120 6.40 31.78 6.29
CA GLY A 120 7.05 30.87 7.24
C GLY A 120 6.12 30.17 8.22
N GLN A 121 4.81 30.42 8.17
CA GLN A 121 3.81 29.80 9.04
C GLN A 121 2.98 28.75 8.29
N PRO A 122 2.65 27.60 8.91
CA PRO A 122 1.80 26.60 8.27
C PRO A 122 0.39 27.13 8.02
N HIS A 123 -0.14 26.93 6.81
CA HIS A 123 -1.51 27.32 6.47
C HIS A 123 -2.53 26.34 7.09
N ASP A 124 -3.65 26.83 7.62
CA ASP A 124 -4.64 26.02 8.35
C ASP A 124 -5.24 24.88 7.52
N HIS A 125 -5.38 25.08 6.21
CA HIS A 125 -6.06 24.16 5.30
C HIS A 125 -5.53 24.17 3.86
N GLY A 126 -4.29 24.61 3.66
CA GLY A 126 -3.65 24.73 2.35
C GLY A 126 -2.61 23.65 2.16
N PHE A 127 -2.63 22.97 1.01
CA PHE A 127 -1.74 21.85 0.71
C PHE A 127 -1.16 21.96 -0.71
N LYS A 128 0.11 21.58 -0.88
CA LYS A 128 0.78 21.39 -2.17
C LYS A 128 1.17 19.93 -2.33
N LEU A 129 1.52 19.53 -3.56
CA LEU A 129 2.11 18.21 -3.77
C LEU A 129 3.59 18.23 -3.40
N GLY A 130 4.00 17.23 -2.63
CA GLY A 130 5.38 16.80 -2.42
C GLY A 130 5.89 15.94 -3.58
N SER A 131 7.11 15.44 -3.43
CA SER A 131 7.84 14.70 -4.46
C SER A 131 7.54 13.20 -4.45
N GLU A 132 7.82 12.53 -3.34
CA GLU A 132 7.78 11.08 -3.21
C GLU A 132 6.46 10.60 -2.61
N LYS A 133 6.06 9.38 -2.97
CA LYS A 133 4.83 8.76 -2.47
C LYS A 133 5.20 7.82 -1.34
N HIS A 134 4.46 7.92 -0.25
CA HIS A 134 4.49 6.91 0.80
C HIS A 134 3.61 5.72 0.39
N THR A 135 4.09 4.50 0.63
CA THR A 135 3.41 3.26 0.29
C THR A 135 3.35 2.32 1.49
N ALA A 136 2.26 1.57 1.57
CA ALA A 136 2.07 0.53 2.56
C ALA A 136 1.44 -0.69 1.91
N GLU A 137 2.03 -1.87 2.12
CA GLU A 137 1.44 -3.15 1.76
C GLU A 137 1.29 -4.01 3.02
N VAL A 138 0.05 -4.40 3.29
CA VAL A 138 -0.33 -5.22 4.43
C VAL A 138 -0.91 -6.53 3.94
N THR A 139 -0.42 -7.64 4.47
CA THR A 139 -1.03 -8.96 4.35
C THR A 139 -1.51 -9.41 5.73
N VAL A 140 -2.80 -9.67 5.87
CA VAL A 140 -3.38 -10.29 7.06
C VAL A 140 -3.94 -11.66 6.67
N GLN A 141 -3.53 -12.70 7.37
CA GLN A 141 -4.12 -14.03 7.27
C GLN A 141 -5.15 -14.21 8.39
N LYS A 142 -6.16 -15.04 8.14
CA LYS A 142 -7.18 -15.40 9.13
C LYS A 142 -6.61 -16.10 10.37
N SER A 143 -5.42 -16.71 10.25
CA SER A 143 -4.63 -17.25 11.36
C SER A 143 -4.07 -16.18 12.32
N GLY A 144 -4.22 -14.90 12.01
CA GLY A 144 -3.69 -13.77 12.77
C GLY A 144 -2.30 -13.31 12.33
N VAL A 145 -1.68 -13.96 11.34
CA VAL A 145 -0.39 -13.53 10.79
C VAL A 145 -0.57 -12.18 10.08
N LEU A 146 0.23 -11.18 10.49
CA LEU A 146 0.27 -9.85 9.89
C LEU A 146 1.68 -9.59 9.35
N LYS A 147 1.77 -9.24 8.07
CA LYS A 147 2.99 -8.76 7.41
C LYS A 147 2.76 -7.35 6.92
N LEU A 148 3.65 -6.43 7.28
CA LEU A 148 3.62 -5.03 6.84
C LEU A 148 4.93 -4.71 6.13
N THR A 149 4.82 -4.11 4.95
CA THR A 149 5.93 -3.49 4.24
C THR A 149 5.55 -2.04 3.97
N SER A 150 6.31 -1.10 4.52
CA SER A 150 6.19 0.32 4.17
C SER A 150 7.25 0.66 3.13
N GLY A 151 7.09 1.79 2.44
CA GLY A 151 8.06 2.21 1.45
C GLY A 151 7.87 3.61 0.92
N ILE A 152 8.92 4.10 0.25
CA ILE A 152 8.86 5.28 -0.60
C ILE A 152 8.99 4.86 -2.07
N GLU A 153 8.27 5.55 -2.94
CA GLU A 153 8.36 5.42 -4.40
C GLU A 153 8.38 6.84 -5.00
N GLY A 154 9.10 7.07 -6.10
CA GLY A 154 9.01 8.36 -6.82
C GLY A 154 9.98 9.45 -6.38
N LEU A 155 10.91 9.18 -5.44
CA LEU A 155 11.87 10.21 -4.99
C LEU A 155 12.97 10.41 -6.04
N SER A 156 12.82 11.43 -6.88
CA SER A 156 13.82 11.79 -7.88
C SER A 156 15.01 12.54 -7.26
N VAL A 157 16.22 12.01 -7.46
CA VAL A 157 17.46 12.61 -6.97
C VAL A 157 18.54 12.64 -8.05
N LEU A 158 19.40 13.65 -8.01
CA LEU A 158 20.53 13.80 -8.92
C LEU A 158 21.74 14.39 -8.19
N LYS A 159 22.93 13.84 -8.49
CA LYS A 159 24.22 14.46 -8.19
C LYS A 159 25.02 14.61 -9.48
N THR A 160 25.61 15.78 -9.67
CA THR A 160 26.33 16.14 -10.90
C THR A 160 27.76 15.61 -10.94
N THR A 161 28.29 15.17 -9.79
CA THR A 161 29.66 14.67 -9.63
C THR A 161 29.76 13.66 -8.48
N LYS A 162 30.94 13.09 -8.24
CA LYS A 162 31.28 12.09 -7.21
C LYS A 162 30.60 10.74 -7.44
N SER A 163 30.45 10.33 -8.69
CA SER A 163 29.99 8.98 -9.05
C SER A 163 30.93 8.41 -10.11
N GLY A 164 31.42 7.19 -9.89
CA GLY A 164 32.23 6.45 -10.85
C GLY A 164 31.60 5.08 -11.16
N PHE A 165 32.09 4.45 -12.22
CA PHE A 165 31.79 3.08 -12.61
C PHE A 165 33.02 2.49 -13.32
N GLU A 166 33.81 1.75 -12.56
CA GLU A 166 35.08 1.12 -12.96
C GLU A 166 35.22 -0.25 -12.28
N GLY A 167 36.11 -1.10 -12.77
CA GLY A 167 36.38 -2.44 -12.23
C GLY A 167 35.31 -3.48 -12.56
N PHE A 168 34.44 -3.24 -13.54
CA PHE A 168 33.43 -4.21 -13.97
C PHE A 168 34.03 -5.28 -14.89
N ILE A 169 33.40 -6.47 -14.87
CA ILE A 169 33.81 -7.60 -15.73
C ILE A 169 33.72 -7.18 -17.20
N ARG A 170 34.74 -7.56 -17.98
CA ARG A 170 34.77 -7.34 -19.42
C ARG A 170 34.72 -8.67 -20.15
N ASP A 171 33.83 -8.75 -21.12
CA ASP A 171 33.73 -9.84 -22.08
C ASP A 171 33.81 -9.31 -23.52
N GLN A 172 33.65 -10.22 -24.49
CA GLN A 172 33.63 -9.89 -25.91
C GLN A 172 32.50 -8.95 -26.36
N TYR A 173 31.53 -8.67 -25.48
CA TYR A 173 30.41 -7.75 -25.72
C TYR A 173 30.55 -6.42 -24.99
N THR A 174 31.60 -6.24 -24.17
CA THR A 174 31.75 -5.07 -23.32
C THR A 174 32.36 -3.89 -24.09
N ALA A 175 31.49 -3.00 -24.56
CA ALA A 175 31.88 -1.75 -25.21
C ALA A 175 31.96 -0.55 -24.25
N LEU A 176 31.39 -0.66 -23.04
CA LEU A 176 31.30 0.45 -22.08
C LEU A 176 32.72 0.84 -21.59
N PRO A 177 33.14 2.11 -21.74
CA PRO A 177 34.34 2.61 -21.11
C PRO A 177 34.13 2.78 -19.60
N GLU A 178 35.20 2.57 -18.84
CA GLU A 178 35.21 2.90 -17.41
C GLU A 178 35.25 4.41 -17.21
N THR A 179 34.71 4.89 -16.10
CA THR A 179 34.84 6.30 -15.69
C THR A 179 34.94 6.42 -14.18
N ARG A 180 35.79 7.33 -13.71
CA ARG A 180 35.85 7.73 -12.30
C ARG A 180 34.82 8.79 -11.95
N GLU A 181 34.23 9.43 -12.96
CA GLU A 181 33.41 10.61 -12.78
C GLU A 181 32.28 10.68 -13.81
N ARG A 182 31.04 10.74 -13.34
CA ARG A 182 29.80 10.84 -14.12
C ARG A 182 28.67 11.43 -13.28
N MET A 183 27.64 11.94 -13.95
CA MET A 183 26.37 12.25 -13.30
C MET A 183 25.70 10.96 -12.82
N LEU A 184 25.00 11.04 -11.69
CA LEU A 184 24.10 9.98 -11.23
C LEU A 184 22.74 10.59 -10.92
N ALA A 185 21.73 10.11 -11.62
CA ALA A 185 20.33 10.43 -11.38
C ALA A 185 19.55 9.12 -11.21
N THR A 186 18.60 9.10 -10.28
CA THR A 186 17.72 7.95 -10.08
C THR A 186 16.41 8.41 -9.47
N GLU A 187 15.38 7.58 -9.64
CA GLU A 187 14.21 7.59 -8.78
C GLU A 187 14.41 6.53 -7.70
N VAL A 188 14.29 6.90 -6.43
CA VAL A 188 14.47 5.98 -5.31
C VAL A 188 13.16 5.26 -5.02
N THR A 189 13.23 3.93 -5.02
CA THR A 189 12.25 3.05 -4.40
C THR A 189 12.92 2.32 -3.25
N ALA A 190 12.38 2.46 -2.05
CA ALA A 190 12.87 1.75 -0.87
C ALA A 190 11.70 1.12 -0.13
N LEU A 191 11.87 -0.14 0.27
CA LEU A 191 10.86 -0.94 0.96
C LEU A 191 11.48 -1.51 2.24
N TRP A 192 10.77 -1.39 3.36
CA TRP A 192 11.19 -2.00 4.62
C TRP A 192 10.05 -2.79 5.22
N ARG A 193 10.35 -4.06 5.55
CA ARG A 193 9.42 -4.97 6.18
C ARG A 193 9.50 -4.82 7.70
N GLN A 194 8.37 -4.62 8.34
CA GLN A 194 8.31 -4.68 9.79
C GLN A 194 8.22 -6.14 10.27
N VAL A 195 9.03 -6.46 11.27
CA VAL A 195 9.02 -7.77 11.93
C VAL A 195 8.26 -7.61 13.24
N PHE A 196 7.07 -8.20 13.32
CA PHE A 196 6.29 -8.23 14.55
C PHE A 196 6.63 -9.48 15.36
N SER A 197 7.12 -9.30 16.59
CA SER A 197 7.58 -10.41 17.44
C SER A 197 6.47 -11.08 18.26
N LYS A 198 5.23 -10.57 18.26
CA LYS A 198 4.07 -11.19 18.93
C LYS A 198 2.75 -10.94 18.18
N PHE A 199 1.82 -11.88 18.30
CA PHE A 199 0.44 -11.79 17.80
C PHE A 199 -0.21 -10.48 18.28
N PHE A 200 -0.51 -9.58 17.34
CA PHE A 200 -1.22 -8.32 17.60
C PHE A 200 -2.71 -8.61 17.82
N ASN A 201 -3.07 -9.03 19.04
CA ASN A 201 -4.47 -9.27 19.39
C ASN A 201 -5.22 -8.04 19.89
N ASN A 202 -4.58 -6.91 20.17
CA ASN A 202 -5.28 -5.70 20.61
C ASN A 202 -4.59 -4.45 20.05
N LEU A 203 -5.18 -3.84 19.02
CA LEU A 203 -5.05 -2.42 18.71
C LEU A 203 -6.13 -2.07 17.69
N ILE A 204 -6.92 -1.05 18.06
CA ILE A 204 -8.19 -0.55 17.51
C ILE A 204 -9.41 -1.32 17.98
#